data_AF-A0A328YSM9-F1
#
_entry.id   AF-A0A328YSM9-F1
#
_cell.length_a   1.000
_cell.length_b   1.000
_cell.length_c   1.000
_cell.angle_alpha   90.00
_cell.angle_beta   90.00
_cell.angle_gamma   90.00
#
_symmetry.space_group_name_H-M   'P 1'
#
loop_
_entity.id
_entity.type
_entity.pdbx_description
1 polymer ?
#
loop_
_entity_poly.entity_id
_entity_poly.type
_entity_poly.pdbx_seq_one_letter_code
_entity_poly.pdbx_strand_id
1 'polypeptide(L)' 'MNANTVYDVFLALPEMEKQRHIQLVNEYIENEKNKLQQVYKKKNKKIHFTKQDAIDYLLKNVFTSKNKVN' A
#
# COMPACT_ATOMS: atom_id res chain seq x y z
N MET A 1 -4.85 20.24 -21.62
CA MET A 1 -3.68 21.01 -21.13
C MET A 1 -2.43 20.42 -21.77
N ASN A 2 -1.61 21.23 -22.44
CA ASN A 2 -0.38 20.75 -23.10
C ASN A 2 0.78 20.78 -22.10
N ALA A 3 1.77 19.89 -22.20
CA ALA A 3 2.88 19.80 -21.25
C ALA A 3 3.64 21.14 -21.09
N ASN A 4 3.69 21.94 -22.16
CA ASN A 4 4.32 23.27 -22.16
C ASN A 4 3.62 24.24 -21.19
N THR A 5 2.28 24.23 -21.13
CA THR A 5 1.51 25.16 -20.26
C THR A 5 1.69 24.91 -18.76
N VAL A 6 1.96 23.68 -18.31
CA VAL A 6 2.14 23.39 -16.87
C VAL A 6 3.53 23.86 -16.40
N TYR A 7 4.54 23.67 -17.24
CA TYR A 7 5.89 24.12 -16.98
C TYR A 7 6.00 25.65 -16.98
N ASP A 8 5.35 26.32 -17.94
CA ASP A 8 5.32 27.78 -18.01
C ASP A 8 4.66 28.40 -16.76
N VAL A 9 3.57 27.79 -16.28
CA VAL A 9 2.92 28.20 -15.03
C VAL A 9 3.83 27.99 -13.84
N PHE A 10 4.55 26.87 -13.76
CA PHE A 10 5.51 26.62 -12.68
C PHE A 10 6.67 27.63 -12.68
N LEU A 11 7.19 27.99 -13.85
CA LEU A 11 8.25 28.99 -13.99
C LEU A 11 7.78 30.40 -13.57
N ALA A 12 6.50 30.71 -13.76
CA ALA A 12 5.91 31.97 -13.35
C ALA A 12 5.68 32.09 -11.82
N LEU A 13 5.81 31.00 -11.05
CA LEU A 13 5.62 31.02 -9.61
C LEU A 13 6.76 31.74 -8.86
N PRO A 14 6.48 32.36 -7.70
CA PRO A 14 7.50 32.81 -6.77
C PRO A 14 8.41 31.67 -6.29
N GLU A 15 9.66 31.99 -5.97
CA GLU A 15 10.67 30.99 -5.57
C GLU A 15 10.23 30.12 -4.39
N MET A 16 9.56 30.71 -3.40
CA MET A 16 9.02 29.99 -2.24
C MET A 16 7.98 28.94 -2.64
N GLU A 17 7.10 29.27 -3.59
CA GLU A 17 6.05 28.36 -4.06
C GLU A 17 6.63 27.24 -4.92
N LYS A 18 7.68 27.53 -5.70
CA LYS A 18 8.44 26.51 -6.44
C LYS A 18 9.06 25.49 -5.50
N GLN A 19 9.73 25.95 -4.44
CA GLN A 19 10.34 25.08 -3.45
C GLN A 19 9.30 24.20 -2.74
N ARG A 20 8.15 24.79 -2.36
CA ARG A 20 7.04 24.05 -1.78
C ARG A 20 6.48 23.00 -2.74
N HIS A 21 6.34 23.33 -4.01
CA HIS A 21 5.87 22.38 -5.02
C HIS A 21 6.85 21.22 -5.20
N ILE A 22 8.16 21.50 -5.27
CA ILE A 22 9.21 20.47 -5.37
C ILE A 22 9.15 19.53 -4.16
N GLN A 23 9.00 20.07 -2.94
CA GLN A 23 8.85 19.27 -1.71
C GLN A 23 7.63 18.35 -1.78
N LEU A 24 6.46 18.88 -2.17
CA LEU A 24 5.23 18.09 -2.28
C LEU A 24 5.33 16.98 -3.33
N VAL A 25 5.95 17.26 -4.48
CA VAL A 25 6.18 16.26 -5.54
C VAL A 25 7.11 15.17 -5.04
N ASN A 26 8.20 15.53 -4.34
CA ASN A 26 9.13 14.55 -3.77
C ASN A 26 8.46 13.66 -2.73
N GLU A 27 7.68 14.24 -1.81
CA GLU A 27 6.90 13.48 -0.82
C GLU A 27 5.90 12.53 -1.48
N TYR A 28 5.21 12.98 -2.53
CA TYR A 28 4.29 12.14 -3.29
C TYR A 28 5.01 10.95 -3.94
N ILE A 29 6.16 11.19 -4.59
CA ILE A 29 6.96 10.15 -5.24
C ILE A 29 7.45 9.12 -4.21
N GLU A 30 7.95 9.56 -3.05
CA GLU A 30 8.41 8.64 -2.00
C GLU A 30 7.25 7.82 -1.40
N ASN A 31 6.09 8.43 -1.22
CA ASN A 31 4.89 7.72 -0.77
C ASN A 31 4.42 6.67 -1.79
N GLU A 32 4.44 6.97 -3.08
CA GLU A 32 4.14 6.01 -4.16
C GLU A 32 5.14 4.85 -4.18
N LYS A 33 6.45 5.13 -4.09
CA LYS A 33 7.49 4.08 -3.99
C LYS A 33 7.24 3.16 -2.80
N ASN A 34 6.91 3.72 -1.63
CA ASN A 34 6.61 2.94 -0.43
C ASN A 34 5.38 2.06 -0.59
N LYS A 35 4.30 2.57 -1.21
CA LYS A 35 3.10 1.78 -1.51
C LYS A 35 3.43 0.60 -2.44
N LEU A 36 4.18 0.86 -3.51
CA LEU A 36 4.61 -0.18 -4.44
C LEU A 36 5.43 -1.25 -3.70
N GLN A 37 6.42 -0.86 -2.90
CA GLN A 37 7.21 -1.81 -2.10
C GLN A 37 6.35 -2.66 -1.15
N GLN A 38 5.35 -2.07 -0.50
CA GLN A 38 4.42 -2.82 0.36
C GLN A 38 3.58 -3.83 -0.44
N VAL A 39 3.10 -3.45 -1.63
CA VAL A 39 2.36 -4.35 -2.53
C VAL A 39 3.26 -5.50 -3.00
N TYR A 40 4.51 -5.22 -3.39
CA TYR A 40 5.49 -6.25 -3.76
C TYR A 40 5.80 -7.19 -2.59
N LYS A 41 6.01 -6.66 -1.37
CA LYS A 41 6.21 -7.49 -0.16
C LYS A 41 5.00 -8.36 0.17
N LYS A 42 3.77 -7.86 -0.02
CA LYS A 42 2.54 -8.63 0.16
C LYS A 42 2.41 -9.75 -0.88
N LYS A 43 2.72 -9.49 -2.15
CA LYS A 43 2.70 -10.49 -3.23
C LYS A 43 3.72 -11.61 -3.02
N ASN A 44 4.87 -11.30 -2.41
CA ASN A 44 5.94 -12.28 -2.15
C ASN A 44 5.78 -13.03 -0.82
N LYS A 45 4.78 -12.70 0.01
CA LYS A 45 4.40 -13.56 1.14
C LYS A 45 3.72 -14.82 0.59
N LYS A 46 4.52 -15.83 0.21
CA LYS A 46 4.03 -17.21 0.08
C LYS A 46 3.51 -17.62 1.45
N ILE A 47 2.19 -17.60 1.61
CA ILE A 47 1.52 -18.17 2.78
C ILE A 47 1.91 -19.64 2.80
N HIS A 48 2.83 -20.01 3.70
CA HIS A 48 3.18 -21.40 3.94
C HIS A 48 2.15 -21.94 4.91
N PHE A 49 1.17 -22.68 4.39
CA PHE A 49 0.27 -23.44 5.25
C PHE A 49 1.05 -24.61 5.84
N THR A 50 1.27 -24.55 7.14
CA THR A 50 1.86 -25.65 7.89
C THR A 50 0.79 -26.70 8.20
N LYS A 51 1.21 -27.93 8.51
CA LYS A 51 0.28 -28.98 8.96
C LYS A 51 -0.49 -28.55 10.21
N GLN A 52 0.14 -27.74 11.08
CA GLN A 52 -0.49 -27.22 12.28
C GLN A 52 -1.63 -26.24 11.94
N ASP A 53 -1.43 -25.35 10.96
CA ASP A 53 -2.47 -24.41 10.52
C ASP A 53 -3.72 -25.15 10.00
N ALA A 54 -3.52 -26.28 9.32
CA ALA A 54 -4.62 -27.12 8.85
C ALA A 54 -5.36 -27.79 10.02
N ILE A 55 -4.63 -28.31 11.01
CA ILE A 55 -5.21 -28.90 12.22
C ILE A 55 -6.01 -27.84 12.99
N ASP A 56 -5.45 -26.65 13.18
CA ASP A 56 -6.09 -25.55 13.89
C ASP A 56 -7.35 -25.07 13.16
N TYR A 57 -7.33 -25.01 11.83
CA TYR A 57 -8.51 -24.69 11.02
C TYR A 57 -9.62 -25.74 11.17
N LEU A 58 -9.25 -27.03 11.16
CA LEU A 58 -10.21 -28.12 11.34
C LEU A 58 -10.81 -28.09 12.75
N LEU A 59 -10.00 -27.90 13.78
CA LEU A 59 -10.46 -27.75 15.16
C LEU A 59 -11.41 -26.58 15.30
N LYS A 60 -11.05 -25.42 14.74
CA LYS A 60 -11.80 -24.17 14.88
C LYS A 60 -13.12 -24.12 14.09
N ASN A 61 -13.21 -24.80 12.94
CA ASN A 61 -14.36 -24.66 12.04
C ASN A 61 -15.16 -25.94 11.84
N VAL A 62 -14.52 -27.11 11.88
CA VAL A 62 -15.17 -28.40 11.58
C VAL A 62 -15.58 -29.10 12.88
N PHE A 63 -14.71 -29.09 13.90
CA PHE A 63 -14.96 -29.82 15.14
C PHE A 63 -15.70 -29.01 16.21
N THR A 64 -15.65 -27.68 16.18
CA THR A 64 -16.41 -26.79 17.10
C THR A 64 -17.88 -26.64 16.73
N SER A 65 -18.29 -27.02 15.51
CA SER A 65 -19.66 -26.85 15.01
C SER A 65 -20.73 -27.66 15.79
N LYS A 66 -20.34 -28.53 16.74
CA LYS A 66 -21.27 -29.38 17.49
C LYS A 66 -21.55 -28.95 18.93
N ASN A 67 -20.89 -27.92 19.45
CA ASN A 67 -21.14 -27.41 20.81
C ASN A 67 -21.61 -25.95 20.79
N LYS A 68 -22.73 -25.67 20.12
CA LYS A 68 -23.66 -24.63 20.61
C LYS A 68 -24.56 -25.31 21.63
N VAL A 69 -24.07 -25.39 22.86
CA VAL A 69 -24.92 -25.63 24.03
C VAL A 69 -25.81 -24.40 24.17
N ASN A 70 -27.12 -24.62 24.16
CA ASN A 70 -28.14 -23.61 24.47
C ASN A 70 -27.89 -22.97 25.85
#